data_AF-A0A8T1S1C3-F1
#
_entry.id   AF-A0A8T1S1C3-F1
#
_cell.length_a   1.000
_cell.length_b   1.000
_cell.length_c   1.000
_cell.angle_alpha   90.00
_cell.angle_beta   90.00
_cell.angle_gamma   90.00
#
_symmetry.space_group_name_H-M   'P 1'
#
loop_
_entity.id
_entity.type
_entity.pdbx_description
1 polymer ?
#
loop_
_entity_poly.entity_id
_entity_poly.type
_entity_poly.pdbx_seq_one_letter_code
_entity_poly.pdbx_strand_id
1 'polypeptide(L)' 'MTWDDSKRNCTGMGSHLVVINTGAEQDFIFTQVNGTVTNSQGMNYCIGLTHQEK' A
#
# COMPACT_ATOMS: atom_id res chain seq x y z
N MET A 1 10.66 -6.41 -0.35
CA MET A 1 9.55 -6.77 -1.25
C MET A 1 9.48 -5.68 -2.30
N THR A 2 9.49 -6.04 -3.59
CA THR A 2 9.36 -5.05 -4.66
C THR A 2 7.89 -4.65 -4.88
N TRP A 3 7.65 -3.60 -5.65
CA TRP A 3 6.29 -3.20 -6.02
C TRP A 3 5.57 -4.30 -6.83
N ASP A 4 6.27 -4.91 -7.79
CA ASP A 4 5.74 -6.02 -8.61
C ASP A 4 5.39 -7.25 -7.78
N ASP A 5 6.23 -7.61 -6.80
CA ASP A 5 5.92 -8.72 -5.87
C ASP A 5 4.64 -8.41 -5.08
N SER A 6 4.50 -7.17 -4.60
CA SER A 6 3.32 -6.74 -3.85
C SER A 6 2.05 -6.80 -4.70
N LYS A 7 2.13 -6.34 -5.96
CA LYS A 7 1.03 -6.42 -6.92
C LYS A 7 0.65 -7.88 -7.22
N ARG A 8 1.64 -8.75 -7.44
CA ARG A 8 1.41 -10.18 -7.70
C ARG A 8 0.74 -10.88 -6.51
N ASN A 9 1.15 -10.56 -5.29
CA ASN A 9 0.54 -11.12 -4.09
C ASN A 9 -0.92 -10.68 -3.94
N CYS A 10 -1.21 -9.38 -4.08
CA CYS A 10 -2.59 -8.88 -3.99
C CYS A 10 -3.49 -9.47 -5.08
N THR A 11 -2.99 -9.55 -6.32
CA THR A 11 -3.74 -10.14 -7.44
C THR A 11 -3.91 -11.65 -7.30
N GLY A 12 -2.93 -12.36 -6.74
CA GLY A 12 -3.04 -13.78 -6.40
C GLY A 12 -4.13 -14.08 -5.37
N MET A 13 -4.45 -13.11 -4.51
CA MET A 13 -5.57 -13.17 -3.56
C MET A 13 -6.91 -12.70 -4.17
N GLY A 14 -6.95 -12.37 -5.46
CA GLY A 14 -8.15 -11.82 -6.13
C GLY A 14 -8.42 -10.34 -5.83
N SER A 15 -7.41 -9.61 -5.31
CA SER A 15 -7.50 -8.19 -4.97
C SER A 15 -6.46 -7.35 -5.74
N HIS A 16 -6.29 -6.08 -5.38
CA HIS A 16 -5.34 -5.16 -5.99
C HIS A 16 -4.67 -4.27 -4.93
N LEU A 17 -3.56 -3.64 -5.30
CA LEU A 17 -2.92 -2.64 -4.45
C LEU A 17 -3.85 -1.43 -4.30
N VAL A 18 -3.92 -0.89 -3.09
CA VAL A 18 -4.83 0.22 -2.76
C VAL A 18 -4.52 1.47 -3.57
N VAL A 19 -5.56 2.13 -4.08
CA VAL A 19 -5.47 3.44 -4.73
C VAL A 19 -6.11 4.45 -3.79
N ILE A 20 -5.43 5.57 -3.56
CA ILE A 20 -5.86 6.62 -2.64
C ILE A 20 -6.28 7.81 -3.49
N ASN A 21 -7.57 8.14 -3.47
CA ASN A 21 -8.16 9.22 -4.26
C ASN A 21 -8.56 10.42 -3.39
N THR A 22 -8.69 10.23 -2.07
CA THR A 22 -9.17 11.25 -1.14
C THR A 22 -8.29 11.34 0.11
N GLY A 23 -8.31 12.51 0.76
CA GLY A 23 -7.64 12.68 2.05
C GLY A 23 -8.21 11.77 3.14
N ALA A 24 -9.52 11.52 3.15
CA ALA A 24 -10.15 10.63 4.11
C ALA A 24 -9.66 9.17 3.97
N GLU A 25 -9.43 8.68 2.74
CA GLU A 25 -8.82 7.38 2.51
C GLU A 25 -7.38 7.32 3.02
N GLN A 26 -6.60 8.39 2.81
CA GLN A 26 -5.24 8.51 3.34
C GLN A 26 -5.23 8.44 4.87
N ASP A 27 -6.11 9.19 5.55
CA ASP A 27 -6.21 9.23 7.02
C ASP A 27 -6.65 7.89 7.61
N PHE A 28 -7.59 7.21 6.94
CA PHE A 28 -8.04 5.88 7.33
C PHE A 28 -6.89 4.85 7.26
N ILE A 29 -6.18 4.79 6.13
CA ILE A 29 -5.06 3.87 5.93
C ILE A 29 -3.93 4.18 6.91
N PHE A 30 -3.60 5.47 7.10
CA PHE A 30 -2.55 5.87 8.03
C PHE A 30 -2.85 5.45 9.46
N THR A 31 -4.09 5.65 9.91
CA THR A 31 -4.53 5.23 11.25
C THR A 31 -4.42 3.72 11.42
N GLN A 32 -4.90 2.96 10.44
CA GLN A 32 -4.87 1.49 10.46
C GLN A 32 -3.45 0.94 10.48
N VAL A 33 -2.56 1.50 9.65
CA VAL A 33 -1.17 1.08 9.55
C VAL A 33 -0.38 1.45 10.80
N ASN A 34 -0.55 2.68 11.32
CA ASN A 34 0.16 3.15 12.52
C ASN A 34 -0.21 2.33 13.78
N GLY A 35 -1.46 1.87 13.88
CA GLY A 35 -1.87 0.95 14.95
C GLY A 35 -1.21 -0.43 14.90
N THR A 36 -0.61 -0.79 13.76
CA THR A 36 -0.01 -2.11 13.51
C THR A 36 1.53 -2.07 13.57
N VAL A 37 2.16 -0.90 13.41
CA VAL A 37 3.61 -0.74 13.41
C VAL A 37 4.12 -0.53 14.84
N THR A 38 4.59 -1.61 15.46
CA THR A 38 5.23 -1.58 16.79
C THR A 38 6.73 -1.29 16.75
N ASN A 39 7.33 -1.22 15.56
CA ASN A 39 8.76 -1.06 15.38
C ASN A 39 9.12 0.41 15.07
N SER A 40 10.18 0.91 15.70
CA SER A 40 10.73 2.26 15.54
C SER A 40 11.46 2.48 14.21
N GLN A 41 11.51 1.48 13.35
CA GLN A 41 12.03 1.55 11.98
C GLN A 41 10.84 1.80 11.04
N GLY A 42 10.76 3.00 10.45
CA GLY A 42 9.69 3.33 9.51
C GLY A 42 9.58 2.29 8.39
N MET A 43 8.40 1.72 8.20
CA MET A 43 8.11 0.79 7.10
C MET A 43 7.52 1.54 5.91
N ASN A 44 7.98 1.19 4.71
CA ASN A 44 7.41 1.67 3.45
C ASN A 44 6.34 0.69 2.96
N TYR A 45 5.21 1.21 2.49
CA TYR A 45 4.09 0.43 1.97
C TYR A 45 3.90 0.70 0.47
N CYS A 46 3.76 -0.37 -0.32
CA CYS A 46 3.47 -0.25 -1.74
C CYS A 46 1.98 0.02 -1.97
N ILE A 47 1.67 1.06 -2.74
CA ILE A 47 0.31 1.40 -3.19
C ILE A 47 0.17 1.20 -4.68
N GLY A 48 -1.07 1.24 -5.20
CA GLY A 48 -1.39 1.03 -6.61
C GLY A 48 -0.91 2.13 -7.56
N LEU A 49 -0.25 3.17 -7.05
CA LEU A 49 0.36 4.22 -7.86
C LEU A 49 1.74 3.78 -8.35
N THR A 50 1.92 3.70 -9.66
CA THR A 50 3.21 3.43 -10.30
C THR A 50 3.37 4.30 -11.54
N HIS A 51 4.61 4.65 -11.86
CA HIS A 51 4.90 5.28 -13.14
C HIS A 51 5.00 4.18 -14.20
N GLN A 52 3.99 4.07 -15.06
CA GLN A 52 4.07 3.23 -16.25
C GLN A 52 4.60 4.10 -17.39
N GLU A 53 5.89 3.94 -17.73
CA GLU A 53 6.39 4.43 -19.02
C GLU A 53 5.61 3.69 -20.12
N LYS A 54 5.01 4.47 -21.02
CA LYS A 54 4.18 3.98 -22.14
C LYS A 54 5.03 3.66 -23.35
#